data_AF-A0A920G2Q0-F1
#
_entry.id   AF-A0A920G2Q0-F1
#
_cell.length_a   1.000
_cell.length_b   1.000
_cell.length_c   1.000
_cell.angle_alpha   90.00
_cell.angle_beta   90.00
_cell.angle_gamma   90.00
#
_symmetry.space_group_name_H-M   'P 1'
#
loop_
_entity.id
_entity.type
_entity.pdbx_description
1 polymer ?
#
loop_
_entity_poly.entity_id
_entity_poly.type
_entity_poly.pdbx_seq_one_letter_code
_entity_poly.pdbx_strand_id
1 'polypeptide(L)'
;MQTDLSKIVPVLRLARGLAGRCRGCRTPIEPHDGSVPATWSYDADAGQVTLEGVGAFLGLAKAYNGGELAAPYEAPASITYNVYPEEDGSLTVTIPIADPGWWTFKLVRE
;
A
#
# COMPACT_ATOMS: atom_id res chain seq x y z
N MET A 1 14.54 14.40 12.25
CA MET A 1 13.12 14.40 12.65
C MET A 1 12.66 12.97 12.47
N GLN A 2 12.69 12.17 13.55
CA GLN A 2 12.51 10.72 13.44
C GLN A 2 11.01 10.43 13.42
N THR A 3 10.47 10.04 12.27
CA THR A 3 9.05 9.70 12.12
C THR A 3 8.74 8.52 13.02
N ASP A 4 7.87 8.77 14.00
CA ASP A 4 7.55 7.82 15.04
C ASP A 4 6.87 6.57 14.47
N LEU A 5 7.58 5.42 14.51
CA LEU A 5 7.09 4.15 13.98
C LEU A 5 5.77 3.71 14.63
N SER A 6 5.46 4.18 15.85
CA SER A 6 4.19 3.88 16.52
C SER A 6 2.97 4.48 15.81
N LYS A 7 3.16 5.46 14.93
CA LYS A 7 2.11 6.06 14.08
C LYS A 7 1.86 5.27 12.79
N ILE A 8 2.89 4.64 12.23
CA ILE A 8 2.81 3.93 10.94
C ILE A 8 2.45 2.46 11.15
N VAL A 9 2.99 1.83 12.20
CA VAL A 9 2.74 0.43 12.55
C VAL A 9 1.23 0.07 12.63
N PRO A 10 0.33 0.90 13.20
CA PRO A 10 -1.10 0.59 13.28
C PRO A 10 -1.78 0.63 11.91
N VAL A 11 -1.45 1.61 11.06
CA VAL A 11 -2.02 1.76 9.72
C VAL A 11 -1.50 0.68 8.78
N LEU A 12 -0.22 0.34 8.89
CA LEU A 12 0.43 -0.64 8.01
C LEU A 12 0.16 -2.10 8.44
N ARG A 13 -0.29 -2.32 9.69
CA ARG A 13 -0.91 -3.59 10.10
C ARG A 13 -2.22 -3.88 9.36
N LEU A 14 -2.94 -2.85 8.87
CA LEU A 14 -4.13 -3.06 8.02
C LEU A 14 -3.77 -3.58 6.63
N ALA A 15 -2.55 -3.37 6.13
CA ALA A 15 -2.09 -3.88 4.84
C ALA A 15 -1.93 -5.42 4.79
N ARG A 16 -2.16 -6.14 5.91
CA ARG A 16 -2.06 -7.61 6.00
C ARG A 16 -3.24 -8.38 5.40
N GLY A 17 -4.18 -7.74 4.71
CA GLY A 17 -5.30 -8.43 4.06
C GLY A 17 -6.56 -7.60 4.02
N LEU A 18 -6.63 -6.65 3.08
CA LEU A 18 -7.86 -5.93 2.81
C LEU A 18 -8.67 -6.65 1.72
N ALA A 19 -9.26 -7.78 2.09
CA ALA A 19 -10.62 -8.06 1.65
C ALA A 19 -11.52 -7.09 2.44
N GLY A 20 -11.58 -5.82 2.00
CA GLY A 20 -12.50 -4.85 2.58
C GLY A 20 -13.90 -5.47 2.60
N ARG A 21 -14.55 -5.47 3.78
CA ARG A 21 -15.96 -5.87 3.93
C ARG A 21 -16.87 -4.83 3.27
N CYS A 22 -16.77 -4.70 1.97
CA CYS A 22 -17.73 -4.02 1.14
C CYS A 22 -18.72 -5.10 0.66
N ARG A 23 -19.94 -5.09 1.22
CA ARG A 23 -21.06 -5.90 0.73
C ARG A 23 -21.30 -5.55 -0.74
N GLY A 24 -20.75 -6.35 -1.66
CA GLY A 24 -20.85 -6.14 -3.11
C GLY A 24 -19.54 -5.87 -3.85
N CYS A 25 -18.42 -5.74 -3.13
CA CYS A 25 -17.11 -5.74 -3.78
C CYS A 25 -16.78 -7.20 -4.18
N ARG A 26 -16.32 -7.40 -5.41
CA ARG A 26 -15.90 -8.73 -5.90
C ARG A 26 -14.87 -9.32 -4.93
N THR A 27 -14.90 -10.64 -4.75
CA THR A 27 -13.87 -11.35 -3.99
C THR A 27 -12.50 -10.94 -4.53
N PRO A 28 -11.55 -10.56 -3.66
CA PRO A 28 -10.17 -10.33 -4.08
C PRO A 28 -9.66 -11.50 -4.93
N ILE A 29 -8.87 -11.19 -5.95
CA ILE A 29 -8.31 -12.18 -6.87
C ILE A 29 -6.84 -12.40 -6.53
N GLU A 30 -6.37 -13.64 -6.64
CA GLU A 30 -4.94 -13.96 -6.55
C GLU A 30 -4.12 -13.05 -7.50
N PRO A 31 -2.96 -12.52 -7.08
CA PRO A 31 -2.31 -12.66 -5.77
C PRO A 31 -2.73 -11.59 -4.73
N HIS A 32 -3.65 -10.70 -5.08
CA HIS A 32 -4.09 -9.58 -4.24
C HIS A 32 -5.16 -9.96 -3.20
N ASP A 33 -5.39 -11.26 -2.98
CA ASP A 33 -6.41 -11.77 -2.07
C ASP A 33 -5.93 -11.97 -0.62
N GLY A 34 -4.63 -11.74 -0.38
CA GLY A 34 -4.02 -11.90 0.94
C GLY A 34 -3.71 -13.36 1.28
N SER A 35 -3.82 -14.28 0.32
CA SER A 35 -3.36 -15.67 0.48
C SER A 35 -1.83 -15.76 0.63
N VAL A 36 -1.10 -14.84 0.00
CA VAL A 36 0.35 -14.70 0.12
C VAL A 36 0.67 -13.83 1.34
N PRO A 37 1.45 -14.33 2.31
CA PRO A 37 1.85 -13.52 3.46
C PRO A 37 2.73 -12.36 3.00
N ALA A 38 2.39 -11.16 3.45
CA ALA A 38 3.17 -9.96 3.18
C ALA A 38 3.81 -9.39 4.46
N THR A 39 4.99 -8.82 4.29
CA THR A 39 5.69 -8.01 5.30
C THR A 39 5.91 -6.61 4.77
N TRP A 40 6.28 -5.69 5.65
CA TRP A 40 6.55 -4.32 5.27
C TRP A 40 7.76 -3.78 6.03
N SER A 41 8.46 -2.85 5.40
CA SER A 41 9.50 -2.01 6.00
C SER A 41 9.21 -0.54 5.70
N TYR A 42 9.58 0.34 6.62
CA TYR A 42 9.45 1.79 6.44
C TYR A 42 10.83 2.43 6.54
N ASP A 43 11.18 3.19 5.51
CA ASP A 43 12.35 4.06 5.47
C ASP A 43 11.90 5.49 5.77
N ALA A 44 12.23 5.96 6.97
CA ALA A 44 11.89 7.29 7.45
C ALA A 44 12.65 8.40 6.74
N ASP A 45 13.89 8.13 6.32
CA ASP A 45 14.76 9.11 5.68
C ASP A 45 14.35 9.31 4.21
N ALA A 46 13.93 8.23 3.54
CA ALA A 46 13.38 8.28 2.19
C ALA A 46 11.89 8.63 2.13
N GLY A 47 11.15 8.50 3.24
CA GLY A 47 9.69 8.67 3.26
C GLY A 47 8.97 7.57 2.45
N GLN A 48 9.46 6.33 2.54
CA GLN A 48 8.99 5.23 1.71
C GLN A 48 8.61 4.00 2.52
N VAL A 49 7.57 3.30 2.08
CA VAL A 49 7.23 1.97 2.57
C VAL A 49 7.50 0.96 1.47
N THR A 50 8.22 -0.10 1.81
CA THR A 50 8.37 -1.27 0.94
C THR A 50 7.52 -2.40 1.48
N LEU A 51 6.71 -3.00 0.61
CA LEU A 51 5.97 -4.22 0.88
C LEU A 51 6.69 -5.39 0.22
N GLU A 52 6.86 -6.47 0.97
CA GLU A 52 7.43 -7.74 0.51
C GLU A 52 6.34 -8.81 0.57
N GLY A 53 5.99 -9.38 -0.57
CA GLY A 53 4.89 -10.33 -0.75
C GLY A 53 4.19 -10.10 -2.08
N VAL A 54 4.12 -11.14 -2.92
CA VAL A 54 3.45 -11.06 -4.22
C VAL A 54 1.99 -10.63 -4.01
N GLY A 55 1.57 -9.58 -4.71
CA GLY A 55 0.21 -9.07 -4.63
C GLY A 55 -0.07 -8.14 -3.44
N ALA A 56 0.92 -7.82 -2.60
CA ALA A 56 0.79 -6.79 -1.57
C ALA A 56 0.67 -5.39 -2.20
N PHE A 57 -0.21 -4.54 -1.66
CA PHE A 57 -0.44 -3.18 -2.18
C PHE A 57 -0.92 -2.21 -1.11
N LEU A 58 -0.77 -0.90 -1.36
CA LEU A 58 -1.40 0.18 -0.57
C LEU A 58 -2.38 0.97 -1.45
N GLY A 59 -3.60 1.18 -0.96
CA GLY A 59 -4.62 1.96 -1.66
C GLY A 59 -5.29 1.22 -2.82
N LEU A 60 -4.57 0.99 -3.92
CA LEU A 60 -5.10 0.35 -5.14
C LEU A 60 -4.16 -0.74 -5.67
N ALA A 61 -4.68 -1.97 -5.78
CA ALA A 61 -3.90 -3.17 -6.12
C ALA A 61 -3.13 -3.09 -7.44
N LYS A 62 -3.70 -2.42 -8.44
CA LYS A 62 -3.05 -2.29 -9.75
C LYS A 62 -2.01 -1.17 -9.82
N ALA A 63 -1.99 -0.22 -8.89
CA ALA A 63 -1.15 0.97 -9.01
C ALA A 63 0.22 0.78 -8.36
N TYR A 64 1.27 1.20 -9.08
CA TYR A 64 2.65 1.19 -8.61
C TYR A 64 3.42 2.40 -9.13
N ASN A 65 4.59 2.69 -8.54
CA ASN A 65 5.43 3.80 -8.98
C ASN A 65 5.93 3.55 -10.42
N GLY A 66 5.48 4.36 -11.36
CA GLY A 66 5.81 4.26 -12.79
C GLY A 66 4.80 3.50 -13.64
N GLY A 67 3.63 3.10 -13.11
CA GLY A 67 2.57 2.54 -13.95
C GLY A 67 1.41 1.88 -13.23
N GLU A 68 0.62 1.14 -14.01
CA GLU A 68 -0.44 0.28 -13.52
C GLU A 68 -0.29 -1.13 -14.10
N LEU A 69 -0.53 -2.17 -13.27
CA LEU A 69 -0.50 -3.56 -13.71
C LEU A 69 -1.59 -3.79 -14.76
N ALA A 70 -1.23 -4.44 -15.87
CA ALA A 70 -2.19 -4.78 -16.92
C ALA A 70 -3.03 -6.01 -16.53
N ALA A 71 -2.46 -6.91 -15.71
CA ALA A 71 -3.16 -8.05 -15.14
C ALA A 71 -2.74 -8.37 -13.69
N PRO A 72 -3.59 -9.03 -12.88
CA PRO A 72 -3.28 -9.35 -11.49
C PRO A 72 -2.01 -10.19 -11.28
N TYR A 73 -1.74 -11.14 -12.19
CA TYR A 73 -0.58 -12.04 -12.09
C TYR A 73 0.76 -11.36 -12.39
N GLU A 74 0.77 -10.11 -12.84
CA GLU A 74 1.99 -9.31 -13.05
C GLU A 74 2.46 -8.62 -11.77
N ALA A 75 1.76 -8.81 -10.65
CA ALA A 75 2.13 -8.21 -9.38
C ALA A 75 3.55 -8.63 -8.97
N PRO A 76 4.44 -7.68 -8.65
CA PRO A 76 5.80 -7.98 -8.24
C PRO A 76 5.84 -8.60 -6.84
N ALA A 77 6.93 -9.28 -6.52
CA ALA A 77 7.17 -9.82 -5.18
C ALA A 77 7.52 -8.74 -4.14
N SER A 78 7.94 -7.55 -4.60
CA SER A 78 8.25 -6.39 -3.75
C SER A 78 7.79 -5.11 -4.45
N ILE A 79 7.26 -4.17 -3.67
CA ILE A 79 6.78 -2.88 -4.18
C ILE A 79 7.01 -1.77 -3.17
N THR A 80 7.49 -0.61 -3.64
CA THR A 80 7.79 0.56 -2.81
C THR A 80 6.85 1.71 -3.13
N TYR A 81 6.32 2.36 -2.09
CA TYR A 81 5.41 3.49 -2.17
C TYR A 81 5.95 4.70 -1.42
N ASN A 82 5.66 5.90 -1.92
CA ASN A 82 5.93 7.13 -1.19
C ASN A 82 4.82 7.36 -0.15
N VAL A 83 5.20 7.63 1.09
CA VAL A 83 4.25 7.82 2.18
C VAL A 83 4.57 9.06 3.02
N TYR A 84 3.52 9.66 3.54
CA TYR A 84 3.57 10.86 4.37
C TYR A 84 2.73 10.60 5.62
N PRO A 85 3.38 10.22 6.73
CA PRO A 85 2.72 10.05 8.02
C PRO A 85 2.24 11.41 8.54
N GLU A 86 1.00 11.48 8.99
CA GLU A 86 0.36 12.71 9.47
C GLU A 86 0.32 12.76 11.00
N GLU A 87 0.11 13.96 11.56
CA GLU A 87 0.03 14.15 13.02
C GLU A 87 -1.18 13.45 13.66
N ASP A 88 -2.28 13.33 12.90
CA ASP A 88 -3.52 12.64 13.29
C ASP A 88 -3.38 11.10 13.31
N GLY A 89 -2.20 10.58 12.98
CA GLY A 89 -1.91 9.14 12.91
C GLY A 89 -2.40 8.47 11.63
N SER A 90 -2.90 9.24 10.66
CA SER A 90 -3.17 8.75 9.32
C SER A 90 -1.90 8.69 8.46
N LEU A 91 -1.98 7.97 7.34
CA LEU A 91 -0.89 7.81 6.38
C LEU A 91 -1.37 8.21 4.99
N THR A 92 -0.82 9.28 4.44
CA THR A 92 -1.03 9.63 3.04
C THR A 92 -0.05 8.83 2.18
N VAL A 93 -0.54 8.18 1.13
CA VAL A 93 0.26 7.40 0.17
C VAL A 93 0.10 8.06 -1.20
N THR A 94 1.21 8.31 -1.88
CA THR A 94 1.21 8.80 -3.26
C THR A 94 1.87 7.80 -4.21
N ILE A 95 1.25 7.60 -5.36
CA ILE A 95 1.67 6.63 -6.38
C ILE A 95 1.72 7.35 -7.74
N PRO A 96 2.86 7.92 -8.14
CA PRO A 96 3.02 8.47 -9.48
C PRO A 96 3.02 7.34 -10.52
N ILE A 97 2.06 7.34 -11.43
CA ILE A 97 1.92 6.32 -12.48
C ILE A 97 2.41 6.81 -13.85
N ALA A 98 2.46 8.13 -14.08
CA ALA A 98 2.94 8.76 -15.30
C ALA A 98 3.24 10.25 -15.05
N ASP A 99 3.84 10.93 -16.04
CA ASP A 99 4.00 12.38 -16.06
C ASP A 99 3.07 13.01 -17.12
N PRO A 100 1.92 13.61 -16.75
CA PRO A 100 1.30 13.66 -15.42
C PRO A 100 0.40 12.45 -15.13
N GLY A 101 0.32 12.03 -13.87
CA GLY A 101 -0.59 10.99 -13.40
C GLY A 101 -0.18 10.43 -12.05
N TRP A 102 -1.01 10.60 -11.03
CA TRP A 102 -0.77 10.03 -9.71
C TRP A 102 -2.06 9.62 -9.02
N TRP A 103 -1.95 8.59 -8.18
CA TRP A 103 -2.97 8.26 -7.19
C TRP A 103 -2.55 8.79 -5.82
N THR A 104 -3.52 9.28 -5.07
CA THR A 104 -3.33 9.68 -3.67
C THR A 104 -4.37 9.02 -2.81
N PHE A 105 -3.92 8.31 -1.78
CA PHE A 105 -4.79 7.65 -0.80
C PHE A 105 -4.47 8.18 0.59
N LYS A 106 -5.50 8.46 1.40
CA LYS A 106 -5.34 8.72 2.84
C LYS A 106 -5.82 7.49 3.60
N LEU A 107 -4.90 6.78 4.22
CA LEU A 107 -5.19 5.61 5.06
C LEU A 107 -5.39 6.09 6.49
N VAL A 108 -6.60 5.87 7.00
CA VAL A 108 -6.96 6.16 8.39
C VAL A 108 -7.11 4.86 9.16
N ARG A 109 -6.77 4.91 10.45
CA ARG A 109 -7.07 3.82 11.36
C ARG A 109 -8.57 3.83 11.69
N GLU A 110 -9.18 2.65 11.76
CA GLU A 110 -10.47 2.45 12.43
C GLU A 110 -10.31 2.18 13.94
#